data_AF-A0A8T4A3J9-F1
#
_entry.id   AF-A0A8T4A3J9-F1
#
_cell.length_a   1.000
_cell.length_b   1.000
_cell.length_c   1.000
_cell.angle_alpha   90.00
_cell.angle_beta   90.00
_cell.angle_gamma   90.00
#
_symmetry.space_group_name_H-M   'P 1'
#
loop_
_entity.id
_entity.type
_entity.pdbx_description
1 polymer ?
#
loop_
_entity_poly.entity_id
_entity_poly.type
_entity_poly.pdbx_seq_one_letter_code
_entity_poly.pdbx_strand_id
1 'polypeptide(L)'
;MVRRNIVVEEVRRTPVEEQEIEIVERKGLGHPDSLADGIADSVSRALCREYMESFGKVLHHNTDQVEIVGGRASPVFGGGRILNPIYVLLSGRATTTVGNELVPVNKVAIHAAKEYLRKTLRNLDVDNDVVIDSRIGQGSADLVDVFKRKLEIPLANDTSFGVSFAPLSETEKLVLETERLMNSEKFKKKFPESGEDIKVMGLRENNNITLTIANAMVSKYIPDLDHYRSVKENMREEILKLANKITNRDVEVMINTADDYERGSVYLTVIGTSAEMGDDGSVGRGNRVNGLITTNRFMSMEAAAGKNPINHVGKLYNHLSLEIAKDIAAVAEDVREVYVKLLSQIGAPIDRPKAANVQLLMNSSDSFKKVKQKCESIVDIHLSEITKISEMVINGELQTF
;
A
#
# COMPACT_ATOMS: atom_id res chain seq x y z
N MET A 1 35.40 4.89 -1.65
CA MET A 1 34.03 4.36 -1.82
C MET A 1 33.73 3.44 -0.65
N VAL A 2 32.55 3.57 -0.05
CA VAL A 2 32.05 2.63 0.96
C VAL A 2 31.80 1.29 0.27
N ARG A 3 32.34 0.19 0.80
CA ARG A 3 32.10 -1.14 0.22
C ARG A 3 30.75 -1.67 0.71
N ARG A 4 29.79 -1.87 -0.21
CA ARG A 4 28.46 -2.43 0.07
C ARG A 4 28.37 -3.90 -0.34
N ASN A 5 27.50 -4.67 0.32
CA ASN A 5 27.33 -6.11 0.09
C ASN A 5 26.36 -6.39 -1.08
N ILE A 6 26.69 -5.85 -2.26
CA ILE A 6 25.86 -5.97 -3.46
C ILE A 6 26.21 -7.28 -4.18
N VAL A 7 25.19 -8.08 -4.46
CA VAL A 7 25.29 -9.33 -5.21
C VAL A 7 24.24 -9.32 -6.30
N VAL A 8 24.68 -9.26 -7.55
CA VAL A 8 23.83 -9.44 -8.73
C VAL A 8 24.03 -10.85 -9.29
N GLU A 9 22.94 -11.59 -9.42
CA GLU A 9 22.91 -12.96 -9.92
C GLU A 9 21.88 -13.14 -11.05
N GLU A 10 22.21 -14.01 -11.99
CA GLU A 10 21.27 -14.51 -12.99
C GLU A 10 20.52 -15.69 -12.39
N VAL A 11 19.19 -15.68 -12.50
CA VAL A 11 18.33 -16.79 -12.08
C VAL A 11 17.65 -17.41 -13.28
N ARG A 12 17.37 -18.72 -13.19
CA ARG A 12 16.64 -19.46 -14.21
C ARG A 12 15.32 -19.96 -13.62
N ARG A 13 14.22 -19.35 -14.04
CA ARG A 13 12.85 -19.77 -13.72
C ARG A 13 11.91 -19.33 -14.83
N THR A 14 10.72 -19.92 -14.88
CA THR A 14 9.66 -19.44 -15.76
C THR A 14 9.23 -18.02 -15.33
N PRO A 15 9.35 -17.01 -16.22
CA PRO A 15 8.85 -15.66 -15.96
C PRO A 15 7.36 -15.69 -15.59
N VAL A 16 6.89 -14.75 -14.80
CA VAL A 16 5.50 -14.72 -14.32
C VAL A 16 4.52 -14.74 -15.48
N GLU A 17 4.78 -13.97 -16.54
CA GLU A 17 3.96 -13.91 -17.76
C GLU A 17 3.80 -15.25 -18.49
N GLU A 18 4.73 -16.19 -18.29
CA GLU A 18 4.75 -17.52 -18.92
C GLU A 18 4.28 -18.64 -17.99
N GLN A 19 3.99 -18.32 -16.73
CA GLN A 19 3.41 -19.30 -15.80
C GLN A 19 1.95 -19.57 -16.17
N GLU A 20 1.51 -20.82 -16.01
CA GLU A 20 0.13 -21.25 -16.32
C GLU A 20 -0.90 -20.54 -15.44
N ILE A 21 -0.57 -20.28 -14.17
CA ILE A 21 -1.46 -19.63 -13.21
C ILE A 21 -0.76 -18.42 -12.60
N GLU A 22 -1.44 -17.29 -12.57
CA GLU A 22 -1.03 -16.09 -11.84
C GLU A 22 -2.20 -15.50 -11.05
N ILE A 23 -1.95 -15.17 -9.77
CA ILE A 23 -2.96 -14.59 -8.88
C ILE A 23 -2.43 -13.27 -8.33
N VAL A 24 -3.23 -12.22 -8.51
CA VAL A 24 -2.93 -10.87 -8.05
C VAL A 24 -4.16 -10.28 -7.37
N GLU A 25 -3.96 -9.66 -6.22
CA GLU A 25 -5.01 -8.95 -5.50
C GLU A 25 -4.59 -7.49 -5.25
N ARG A 26 -5.57 -6.59 -5.26
CA ARG A 26 -5.46 -5.25 -4.71
C ARG A 26 -6.67 -4.92 -3.85
N LYS A 27 -6.40 -4.46 -2.63
CA LYS A 27 -7.39 -3.86 -1.73
C LYS A 27 -7.35 -2.34 -1.91
N GLY A 28 -8.46 -1.78 -2.38
CA GLY A 28 -8.58 -0.37 -2.73
C GLY A 28 -8.72 0.55 -1.54
N LEU A 29 -8.79 1.84 -1.81
CA LEU A 29 -8.66 2.91 -0.80
C LEU A 29 -9.63 2.80 0.39
N GLY A 30 -10.87 2.38 0.16
CA GLY A 30 -11.90 2.24 1.19
C GLY A 30 -11.97 0.87 1.85
N HIS A 31 -11.15 -0.10 1.44
CA HIS A 31 -11.09 -1.41 2.10
C HIS A 31 -10.56 -1.24 3.53
N PRO A 32 -11.12 -1.91 4.56
CA PRO A 32 -10.71 -1.72 5.95
C PRO A 32 -9.20 -1.82 6.21
N ASP A 33 -8.52 -2.84 5.68
CA ASP A 33 -7.05 -2.95 5.79
C ASP A 33 -6.31 -1.75 5.16
N SER A 34 -6.73 -1.29 3.99
CA SER A 34 -6.12 -0.15 3.29
C SER A 34 -6.41 1.18 4.00
N LEU A 35 -7.58 1.31 4.63
CA LEU A 35 -7.89 2.43 5.52
C LEU A 35 -6.96 2.42 6.73
N ALA A 36 -6.71 1.26 7.34
CA ALA A 36 -5.79 1.13 8.47
C ALA A 36 -4.35 1.53 8.07
N ASP A 37 -3.86 1.04 6.93
CA ASP A 37 -2.56 1.43 6.36
C ASP A 37 -2.49 2.95 6.09
N GLY A 38 -3.50 3.50 5.43
CA GLY A 38 -3.54 4.93 5.10
C GLY A 38 -3.62 5.84 6.34
N ILE A 39 -4.40 5.45 7.35
CA ILE A 39 -4.42 6.14 8.64
C ILE A 39 -3.03 6.08 9.28
N ALA A 40 -2.41 4.90 9.38
CA ALA A 40 -1.10 4.73 9.98
C ALA A 40 -0.04 5.61 9.32
N ASP A 41 0.01 5.64 7.98
CA ASP A 41 0.96 6.47 7.25
C ASP A 41 0.66 7.98 7.40
N SER A 42 -0.62 8.37 7.37
CA SER A 42 -1.02 9.77 7.60
C SER A 42 -0.59 10.28 8.99
N VAL A 43 -0.71 9.44 10.01
CA VAL A 43 -0.30 9.74 11.39
C VAL A 43 1.22 9.88 11.47
N SER A 44 1.99 8.94 10.90
CA SER A 44 3.45 9.03 10.89
C SER A 44 3.94 10.31 10.20
N ARG A 45 3.37 10.66 9.04
CA ARG A 45 3.73 11.87 8.31
C ARG A 45 3.34 13.14 9.07
N ALA A 46 2.18 13.15 9.75
CA ALA A 46 1.78 14.27 10.59
C ALA A 46 2.74 14.44 11.79
N LEU A 47 3.15 13.36 12.44
CA LEU A 47 4.15 13.41 13.51
C LEU A 47 5.52 13.87 12.98
N CYS A 48 5.94 13.45 11.79
CA CYS A 48 7.16 13.96 11.16
C CYS A 48 7.13 15.49 11.02
N ARG A 49 6.01 16.05 10.52
CA ARG A 49 5.85 17.50 10.39
C ARG A 49 5.87 18.21 11.75
N GLU A 50 5.10 17.71 12.72
CA GLU A 50 5.07 18.25 14.09
C GLU A 50 6.47 18.30 14.70
N TYR A 51 7.26 17.22 14.57
CA TYR A 51 8.62 17.17 15.09
C TYR A 51 9.58 18.11 14.34
N MET A 52 9.46 18.21 13.02
CA MET A 52 10.26 19.13 12.22
C MET A 52 9.97 20.59 12.58
N GLU A 53 8.69 20.96 12.69
CA GLU A 53 8.26 22.32 13.02
C GLU A 53 8.66 22.72 14.45
N SER A 54 8.52 21.81 15.42
CA SER A 54 8.77 22.11 16.84
C SER A 54 10.24 21.95 17.25
N PHE A 55 10.96 20.99 16.65
CA PHE A 55 12.30 20.59 17.12
C PHE A 55 13.38 20.58 16.02
N GLY A 56 13.04 20.95 14.78
CA GLY A 56 13.97 21.01 13.65
C GLY A 56 14.46 19.65 13.16
N LYS A 57 13.88 18.54 13.63
CA LYS A 57 14.23 17.18 13.23
C LYS A 57 13.10 16.21 13.51
N VAL A 58 12.97 15.17 12.69
CA VAL A 58 12.06 14.04 12.98
C VAL A 58 12.56 13.28 14.22
N LEU A 59 11.64 12.94 15.12
CA LEU A 59 11.92 12.12 16.30
C LEU A 59 11.41 10.68 16.13
N HIS A 60 11.88 9.79 16.99
CA HIS A 60 11.48 8.39 16.97
C HIS A 60 9.96 8.25 17.14
N HIS A 61 9.34 7.53 16.21
CA HIS A 61 7.95 7.08 16.27
C HIS A 61 7.74 5.92 15.30
N ASN A 62 6.85 4.98 15.62
CA ASN A 62 6.33 3.95 14.74
C ASN A 62 4.84 3.79 15.06
N THR A 63 3.98 4.25 14.16
CA THR A 63 2.51 4.25 14.28
C THR A 63 1.89 3.24 13.33
N ASP A 64 2.62 2.15 13.07
CA ASP A 64 2.28 1.05 12.17
C ASP A 64 1.34 0.02 12.84
N GLN A 65 0.50 0.47 13.75
CA GLN A 65 -0.42 -0.34 14.54
C GLN A 65 -1.76 0.40 14.62
N VAL A 66 -2.63 0.15 13.65
CA VAL A 66 -3.99 0.67 13.61
C VAL A 66 -4.94 -0.51 13.45
N GLU A 67 -5.97 -0.53 14.29
CA GLU A 67 -7.07 -1.48 14.18
C GLU A 67 -8.35 -0.71 13.86
N ILE A 68 -9.07 -1.15 12.83
CA ILE A 68 -10.41 -0.71 12.50
C ILE A 68 -11.33 -1.85 12.89
N VAL A 69 -12.24 -1.57 13.82
CA VAL A 69 -13.30 -2.48 14.24
C VAL A 69 -14.60 -2.03 13.55
N GLY A 70 -15.21 -2.95 12.83
CA GLY A 70 -16.40 -2.70 12.03
C GLY A 70 -17.56 -2.16 12.86
N GLY A 71 -18.27 -1.20 12.29
CA GLY A 71 -19.51 -0.67 12.81
C GLY A 71 -20.71 -1.56 12.51
N ARG A 72 -21.89 -0.96 12.54
CA ARG A 72 -23.12 -1.60 12.03
C ARG A 72 -23.94 -0.57 11.28
N ALA A 73 -24.40 -0.92 10.08
CA ALA A 73 -25.26 -0.08 9.26
C ALA A 73 -26.56 -0.79 8.88
N SER A 74 -27.51 -0.01 8.38
CA SER A 74 -28.76 -0.48 7.79
C SER A 74 -28.95 0.19 6.42
N PRO A 75 -28.17 -0.21 5.40
CA PRO A 75 -28.33 0.31 4.05
C PRO A 75 -29.68 -0.15 3.47
N VAL A 76 -30.34 0.77 2.76
CA VAL A 76 -31.56 0.48 1.99
C VAL A 76 -31.47 1.23 0.66
N PHE A 77 -32.17 0.78 -0.38
CA PHE A 77 -32.23 1.55 -1.61
C PHE A 77 -32.70 3.00 -1.34
N GLY A 78 -31.99 3.97 -1.91
CA GLY A 78 -32.22 5.40 -1.71
C GLY A 78 -31.68 5.99 -0.39
N GLY A 79 -31.03 5.19 0.47
CA GLY A 79 -30.42 5.73 1.69
C GLY A 79 -30.07 4.68 2.74
N GLY A 80 -30.44 4.94 3.99
CA GLY A 80 -30.05 4.11 5.13
C GLY A 80 -29.35 4.94 6.19
N ARG A 81 -28.83 4.26 7.21
CA ARG A 81 -28.17 4.92 8.34
C ARG A 81 -27.11 4.03 8.97
N ILE A 82 -26.12 4.67 9.56
CA ILE A 82 -25.22 4.03 10.52
C ILE A 82 -25.98 3.81 11.83
N LEU A 83 -25.88 2.59 12.38
CA LEU A 83 -26.48 2.18 13.65
C LEU A 83 -25.44 2.21 14.77
N ASN A 84 -24.25 1.69 14.50
CA ASN A 84 -23.09 1.76 15.39
C ASN A 84 -21.90 2.31 14.60
N PRO A 85 -21.16 3.28 15.16
CA PRO A 85 -20.01 3.87 14.49
C PRO A 85 -18.88 2.85 14.33
N ILE A 86 -18.06 3.06 13.31
CA ILE A 86 -16.76 2.37 13.16
C ILE A 86 -15.87 2.80 14.33
N TYR A 87 -15.11 1.87 14.90
CA TYR A 87 -14.12 2.19 15.94
C TYR A 87 -12.71 2.04 15.40
N VAL A 88 -11.88 3.07 15.59
CA VAL A 88 -10.48 3.08 15.15
C VAL A 88 -9.58 3.23 16.37
N LEU A 89 -8.68 2.28 16.57
CA LEU A 89 -7.64 2.32 17.60
C LEU A 89 -6.30 2.67 16.98
N LEU A 90 -5.77 3.84 17.32
CA LEU A 90 -4.41 4.26 16.96
C LEU A 90 -3.44 3.79 18.05
N SER A 91 -2.50 2.91 17.71
CA SER A 91 -1.48 2.38 18.60
C SER A 91 -0.07 2.65 18.06
N GLY A 92 0.95 2.16 18.77
CA GLY A 92 2.34 2.29 18.39
C GLY A 92 3.17 3.09 19.40
N ARG A 93 4.29 3.63 18.92
CA ARG A 93 5.31 4.32 19.72
C ARG A 93 5.57 5.71 19.16
N ALA A 94 5.75 6.70 20.02
CA ALA A 94 6.15 8.05 19.63
C ALA A 94 6.94 8.75 20.74
N THR A 95 7.67 9.80 20.39
CA THR A 95 8.36 10.65 21.36
C THR A 95 7.38 11.66 21.92
N THR A 96 6.90 11.43 23.15
CA THR A 96 5.90 12.27 23.83
C THR A 96 6.50 13.44 24.60
N THR A 97 7.81 13.45 24.82
CA THR A 97 8.50 14.46 25.63
C THR A 97 9.90 14.73 25.10
N VAL A 98 10.28 16.00 25.01
CA VAL A 98 11.60 16.47 24.60
C VAL A 98 12.09 17.49 25.61
N GLY A 99 13.07 17.10 26.45
CA GLY A 99 13.45 17.93 27.60
C GLY A 99 12.27 18.08 28.55
N ASN A 100 11.78 19.32 28.73
CA ASN A 100 10.61 19.62 29.56
C ASN A 100 9.33 19.86 28.73
N GLU A 101 9.40 19.78 27.41
CA GLU A 101 8.26 20.04 26.51
C GLU A 101 7.51 18.75 26.20
N LEU A 102 6.18 18.82 26.28
CA LEU A 102 5.28 17.73 25.92
C LEU A 102 4.88 17.84 24.46
N VAL A 103 5.00 16.74 23.72
CA VAL A 103 4.56 16.65 22.33
C VAL A 103 3.11 16.17 22.31
N PRO A 104 2.18 16.86 21.62
CA PRO A 104 0.76 16.50 21.60
C PRO A 104 0.47 15.30 20.67
N VAL A 105 1.20 14.19 20.80
CA VAL A 105 1.17 13.01 19.92
C VAL A 105 -0.26 12.52 19.63
N ASN A 106 -1.04 12.25 20.68
CA ASN A 106 -2.38 11.68 20.51
C ASN A 106 -3.33 12.67 19.81
N LYS A 107 -3.18 13.97 20.06
CA LYS A 107 -3.96 15.02 19.38
C LYS A 107 -3.62 15.07 17.89
N VAL A 108 -2.32 15.05 17.55
CA VAL A 108 -1.84 15.04 16.16
C VAL A 108 -2.32 13.78 15.44
N ALA A 109 -2.22 12.62 16.09
CA ALA A 109 -2.62 11.34 15.51
C ALA A 109 -4.13 11.27 15.22
N ILE A 110 -4.97 11.65 16.18
CA ILE A 110 -6.44 11.69 15.97
C ILE A 110 -6.79 12.66 14.84
N HIS A 111 -6.18 13.85 14.82
CA HIS A 111 -6.44 14.83 13.77
C HIS A 111 -6.04 14.29 12.39
N ALA A 112 -4.85 13.70 12.25
CA ALA A 112 -4.38 13.12 10.99
C ALA A 112 -5.29 11.99 10.49
N ALA A 113 -5.72 11.10 11.39
CA ALA A 113 -6.65 10.02 11.07
C ALA A 113 -8.00 10.56 10.55
N LYS A 114 -8.56 11.58 11.22
CA LYS A 114 -9.79 12.24 10.77
C LYS A 114 -9.66 12.85 9.39
N GLU A 115 -8.58 13.60 9.15
CA GLU A 115 -8.33 14.24 7.84
C GLU A 115 -8.15 13.21 6.73
N TYR A 116 -7.44 12.11 7.01
CA TYR A 116 -7.29 11.01 6.06
C TYR A 116 -8.65 10.39 5.70
N LEU A 117 -9.50 10.11 6.69
CA LEU A 117 -10.84 9.55 6.46
C LEU A 117 -11.74 10.51 5.67
N ARG A 118 -11.77 11.81 6.02
CA ARG A 118 -12.55 12.84 5.31
C ARG A 118 -12.15 12.96 3.84
N LYS A 119 -10.85 12.84 3.56
CA LYS A 119 -10.32 12.90 2.19
C LYS A 119 -10.61 11.62 1.41
N THR A 120 -10.61 10.46 2.07
CA THR A 120 -10.66 9.15 1.41
C THR A 120 -12.09 8.66 1.18
N LEU A 121 -13.03 8.94 2.09
CA LEU A 121 -14.40 8.43 2.03
C LEU A 121 -15.41 9.57 1.86
N ARG A 122 -15.90 9.80 0.62
CA ARG A 122 -16.78 10.94 0.27
C ARG A 122 -18.10 10.99 1.03
N ASN A 123 -18.58 9.83 1.50
CA ASN A 123 -19.91 9.70 2.10
C ASN A 123 -19.88 9.46 3.61
N LEU A 124 -18.70 9.39 4.22
CA LEU A 124 -18.52 9.17 5.65
C LEU A 124 -18.63 10.50 6.42
N ASP A 125 -19.48 10.55 7.44
CA ASP A 125 -19.43 11.63 8.44
C ASP A 125 -18.46 11.24 9.56
N VAL A 126 -17.21 11.66 9.44
CA VAL A 126 -16.14 11.29 10.39
C VAL A 126 -16.43 11.68 11.83
N ASP A 127 -17.27 12.71 12.07
CA ASP A 127 -17.55 13.17 13.42
C ASP A 127 -18.71 12.42 14.09
N ASN A 128 -19.58 11.76 13.30
CA ASN A 128 -20.74 11.03 13.81
C ASN A 128 -20.65 9.50 13.60
N ASP A 129 -19.98 9.05 12.53
CA ASP A 129 -19.94 7.65 12.10
C ASP A 129 -18.66 6.92 12.55
N VAL A 130 -17.70 7.62 13.16
CA VAL A 130 -16.43 7.04 13.60
C VAL A 130 -16.04 7.50 15.01
N VAL A 131 -15.60 6.55 15.83
CA VAL A 131 -14.92 6.81 17.09
C VAL A 131 -13.44 6.51 16.92
N ILE A 132 -12.58 7.51 17.12
CA ILE A 132 -11.13 7.35 17.04
C ILE A 132 -10.53 7.50 18.44
N ASP A 133 -9.92 6.43 18.94
CA ASP A 133 -9.15 6.45 20.19
C ASP A 133 -7.66 6.32 19.89
N SER A 134 -6.82 6.90 20.76
CA SER A 134 -5.38 6.83 20.65
C SER A 134 -4.75 6.29 21.93
N ARG A 135 -3.92 5.25 21.75
CA ARG A 135 -3.12 4.58 22.77
C ARG A 135 -1.64 4.58 22.38
N ILE A 136 -1.20 5.56 21.60
CA ILE A 136 0.21 5.70 21.21
C ILE A 136 1.03 6.00 22.47
N GLY A 137 1.99 5.12 22.77
CA GLY A 137 2.83 5.19 23.94
C GLY A 137 4.24 5.70 23.64
N GLN A 138 5.04 5.91 24.69
CA GLN A 138 6.46 6.20 24.52
C GLN A 138 7.21 4.95 24.00
N GLY A 139 8.21 5.15 23.14
CA GLY A 139 9.15 4.11 22.72
C GLY A 139 10.06 3.64 23.85
N SER A 140 10.62 2.43 23.75
CA SER A 140 11.61 1.92 24.72
C SER A 140 12.90 2.75 24.67
N ALA A 141 13.57 2.88 25.82
CA ALA A 141 14.77 3.70 25.95
C ALA A 141 15.88 3.27 24.95
N ASP A 142 16.06 1.97 24.75
CA ASP A 142 17.11 1.43 23.88
C ASP A 142 16.90 1.74 22.39
N LEU A 143 15.66 1.63 21.89
CA LEU A 143 15.34 1.98 20.49
C LEU A 143 15.40 3.49 20.25
N VAL A 144 15.03 4.27 21.26
CA VAL A 144 15.18 5.73 21.23
C VAL A 144 16.66 6.13 21.23
N ASP A 145 17.54 5.40 21.92
CA ASP A 145 18.99 5.64 21.88
C ASP A 145 19.57 5.41 20.49
N VAL A 146 19.25 4.29 19.84
CA VAL A 146 19.69 3.99 18.47
C VAL A 146 19.30 5.12 17.51
N PHE A 147 18.09 5.67 17.66
CA PHE A 147 17.61 6.80 16.87
C PHE A 147 18.35 8.12 17.20
N LYS A 148 18.74 8.34 18.45
CA LYS A 148 19.38 9.58 18.92
C LYS A 148 20.85 9.73 18.50
N ARG A 149 21.50 8.65 18.06
CA ARG A 149 22.90 8.69 17.62
C ARG A 149 23.02 9.58 16.39
N LYS A 150 23.63 10.76 16.56
CA LYS A 150 23.84 11.74 15.49
C LYS A 150 24.88 11.23 14.49
N LEU A 151 24.43 10.49 13.49
CA LEU A 151 25.22 10.07 12.35
C LEU A 151 24.67 10.71 11.08
N GLU A 152 25.54 10.93 10.09
CA GLU A 152 25.16 11.40 8.75
C GLU A 152 24.21 10.41 8.07
N ILE A 153 24.43 9.11 8.27
CA ILE A 153 23.54 8.03 7.86
C ILE A 153 22.90 7.39 9.10
N PRO A 154 21.56 7.30 9.19
CA PRO A 154 20.87 6.66 10.30
C PRO A 154 21.26 5.18 10.46
N LEU A 155 21.21 4.69 11.71
CA LEU A 155 21.35 3.26 12.00
C LEU A 155 20.00 2.57 11.91
N ALA A 156 19.97 1.40 11.28
CA ALA A 156 18.81 0.54 11.18
C ALA A 156 18.22 0.27 12.57
N ASN A 157 16.91 0.49 12.70
CA ASN A 157 16.17 0.25 13.93
C ASN A 157 15.95 -1.23 14.23
N ASP A 158 16.04 -2.09 13.23
CA ASP A 158 15.70 -3.51 13.29
C ASP A 158 16.55 -4.32 12.28
N THR A 159 16.48 -5.65 12.39
CA THR A 159 16.98 -6.61 11.41
C THR A 159 15.79 -7.09 10.57
N SER A 160 15.38 -6.25 9.61
CA SER A 160 14.29 -6.52 8.67
C SER A 160 14.76 -6.55 7.22
N PHE A 161 13.85 -6.90 6.32
CA PHE A 161 14.12 -6.96 4.89
C PHE A 161 13.04 -6.28 4.03
N GLY A 162 13.47 -5.67 2.93
CA GLY A 162 12.60 -5.13 1.88
C GLY A 162 12.72 -5.96 0.61
N VAL A 163 11.59 -6.17 -0.07
CA VAL A 163 11.53 -6.92 -1.33
C VAL A 163 10.62 -6.22 -2.31
N SER A 164 11.09 -6.07 -3.54
CA SER A 164 10.27 -5.60 -4.66
C SER A 164 10.81 -6.12 -5.97
N PHE A 165 10.06 -5.87 -7.03
CA PHE A 165 10.35 -6.35 -8.37
C PHE A 165 9.87 -5.36 -9.43
N ALA A 166 10.35 -5.53 -10.65
CA ALA A 166 9.90 -4.82 -11.84
C ALA A 166 10.27 -5.63 -13.11
N PRO A 167 9.58 -5.43 -14.24
CA PRO A 167 8.32 -4.69 -14.37
C PRO A 167 7.13 -5.46 -13.74
N LEU A 168 5.97 -4.81 -13.69
CA LEU A 168 4.70 -5.51 -13.43
C LEU A 168 4.32 -6.35 -14.67
N SER A 169 3.73 -7.51 -14.45
CA SER A 169 3.04 -8.28 -15.49
C SER A 169 1.78 -7.54 -15.97
N GLU A 170 1.20 -7.99 -17.07
CA GLU A 170 -0.07 -7.51 -17.59
C GLU A 170 -1.21 -7.72 -16.57
N THR A 171 -1.26 -8.87 -15.88
CA THR A 171 -2.25 -9.14 -14.82
C THR A 171 -2.06 -8.20 -13.63
N GLU A 172 -0.80 -8.02 -13.19
CA GLU A 172 -0.45 -7.11 -12.09
C GLU A 172 -0.86 -5.67 -12.42
N LYS A 173 -0.54 -5.22 -13.64
CA LYS A 173 -0.92 -3.89 -14.12
C LYS A 173 -2.43 -3.74 -14.28
N LEU A 174 -3.13 -4.75 -14.79
CA LEU A 174 -4.58 -4.72 -14.95
C LEU A 174 -5.30 -4.59 -13.61
N VAL A 175 -4.89 -5.36 -12.60
CA VAL A 175 -5.46 -5.30 -11.25
C VAL A 175 -5.22 -3.92 -10.62
N LEU A 176 -3.98 -3.41 -10.69
CA LEU A 176 -3.62 -2.11 -10.15
C LEU A 176 -4.42 -0.97 -10.80
N GLU A 177 -4.44 -0.93 -12.12
CA GLU A 177 -5.06 0.15 -12.87
C GLU A 177 -6.59 0.07 -12.84
N THR A 178 -7.18 -1.11 -12.63
CA THR A 178 -8.62 -1.26 -12.42
C THR A 178 -9.06 -0.57 -11.14
N GLU A 179 -8.39 -0.84 -10.02
CA GLU A 179 -8.72 -0.19 -8.74
C GLU A 179 -8.50 1.33 -8.84
N ARG A 180 -7.38 1.76 -9.42
CA ARG A 180 -7.07 3.19 -9.63
C ARG A 180 -8.09 3.89 -10.52
N LEU A 181 -8.53 3.24 -11.59
CA LEU A 181 -9.60 3.75 -12.45
C LEU A 181 -10.86 3.96 -11.62
N MET A 182 -11.33 2.92 -10.92
CA MET A 182 -12.61 2.96 -10.22
C MET A 182 -12.61 3.91 -9.02
N ASN A 183 -11.45 4.15 -8.40
CA ASN A 183 -11.27 5.14 -7.33
C ASN A 183 -10.77 6.51 -7.81
N SER A 184 -10.65 6.73 -9.13
CA SER A 184 -10.34 8.04 -9.67
C SER A 184 -11.51 9.01 -9.54
N GLU A 185 -11.21 10.29 -9.33
CA GLU A 185 -12.20 11.37 -9.33
C GLU A 185 -13.11 11.37 -10.55
N LYS A 186 -12.55 11.08 -11.74
CA LYS A 186 -13.31 11.04 -12.99
C LYS A 186 -14.34 9.91 -12.98
N PHE A 187 -13.94 8.72 -12.51
CA PHE A 187 -14.83 7.57 -12.44
C PHE A 187 -15.90 7.78 -11.36
N LYS A 188 -15.51 8.29 -10.19
CA LYS A 188 -16.42 8.63 -9.08
C LYS A 188 -17.45 9.70 -9.43
N LYS A 189 -17.12 10.64 -10.32
CA LYS A 189 -18.09 11.62 -10.86
C LYS A 189 -19.06 10.99 -11.85
N LYS A 190 -18.61 10.02 -12.64
CA LYS A 190 -19.45 9.27 -13.60
C LYS A 190 -20.35 8.25 -12.91
N PHE A 191 -19.84 7.61 -11.85
CA PHE A 191 -20.50 6.57 -11.07
C PHE A 191 -20.43 6.93 -9.57
N PRO A 192 -21.22 7.94 -9.12
CA PRO A 192 -21.28 8.29 -7.70
C PRO A 192 -21.71 7.11 -6.81
N GLU A 193 -22.43 6.14 -7.37
CA GLU A 193 -22.85 4.89 -6.74
C GLU A 193 -21.67 4.00 -6.32
N SER A 194 -20.52 4.07 -6.99
CA SER A 194 -19.36 3.26 -6.61
C SER A 194 -18.68 3.88 -5.40
N GLY A 195 -18.70 3.17 -4.28
CA GLY A 195 -17.96 3.48 -3.06
C GLY A 195 -16.46 3.23 -3.20
N GLU A 196 -15.71 3.63 -2.20
CA GLU A 196 -14.25 3.62 -2.22
C GLU A 196 -13.64 2.27 -1.83
N ASP A 197 -14.42 1.42 -1.16
CA ASP A 197 -14.06 0.03 -0.91
C ASP A 197 -14.25 -0.82 -2.14
N ILE A 198 -13.11 -1.05 -2.80
CA ILE A 198 -13.00 -1.83 -4.03
C ILE A 198 -11.89 -2.83 -3.83
N LYS A 199 -12.21 -4.12 -3.90
CA LYS A 199 -11.21 -5.20 -3.95
C LYS A 199 -11.20 -5.80 -5.33
N VAL A 200 -10.02 -5.84 -5.96
CA VAL A 200 -9.82 -6.39 -7.29
C VAL A 200 -8.94 -7.63 -7.18
N MET A 201 -9.46 -8.75 -7.66
CA MET A 201 -8.75 -10.02 -7.76
C MET A 201 -8.61 -10.40 -9.23
N GLY A 202 -7.39 -10.57 -9.70
CA GLY A 202 -7.06 -11.10 -11.01
C GLY A 202 -6.54 -12.52 -10.90
N LEU A 203 -7.22 -13.46 -11.54
CA LEU A 203 -6.74 -14.81 -11.78
C LEU A 203 -6.45 -14.91 -13.27
N ARG A 204 -5.21 -15.19 -13.64
CA ARG A 204 -4.85 -15.55 -15.02
C ARG A 204 -4.61 -17.04 -15.09
N GLU A 205 -5.31 -17.70 -16.01
CA GLU A 205 -5.11 -19.08 -16.41
C GLU A 205 -4.70 -19.10 -17.89
N ASN A 206 -3.40 -19.28 -18.13
CA ASN A 206 -2.76 -19.13 -19.43
C ASN A 206 -3.02 -17.74 -20.03
N ASN A 207 -3.93 -17.66 -21.00
CA ASN A 207 -4.32 -16.43 -21.72
C ASN A 207 -5.71 -15.91 -21.35
N ASN A 208 -6.38 -16.51 -20.36
CA ASN A 208 -7.67 -16.04 -19.86
C ASN A 208 -7.45 -15.36 -18.50
N ILE A 209 -7.97 -14.15 -18.31
CA ILE A 209 -7.94 -13.43 -17.04
C ILE A 209 -9.37 -13.26 -16.54
N THR A 210 -9.69 -13.85 -15.39
CA THR A 210 -10.91 -13.53 -14.65
C THR A 210 -10.59 -12.44 -13.64
N LEU A 211 -11.22 -11.29 -13.82
CA LEU A 211 -11.12 -10.12 -12.96
C LEU A 211 -12.37 -10.01 -12.08
N THR A 212 -12.27 -10.49 -10.84
CA THR A 212 -13.35 -10.42 -9.85
C THR A 212 -13.21 -9.15 -9.01
N ILE A 213 -14.26 -8.35 -8.98
CA ILE A 213 -14.28 -7.06 -8.32
C ILE A 213 -15.40 -7.05 -7.28
N ALA A 214 -15.05 -6.81 -6.02
CA ALA A 214 -16.00 -6.44 -4.99
C ALA A 214 -15.98 -4.92 -4.84
N ASN A 215 -17.09 -4.24 -5.07
CA ASN A 215 -17.25 -2.79 -5.03
C ASN A 215 -18.45 -2.46 -4.16
N ALA A 216 -18.20 -1.82 -3.02
CA ALA A 216 -19.25 -1.31 -2.15
C ALA A 216 -20.11 -0.29 -2.90
N MET A 217 -21.42 -0.49 -2.95
CA MET A 217 -22.32 0.39 -3.70
C MET A 217 -23.06 1.33 -2.75
N VAL A 218 -22.92 2.63 -2.94
CA VAL A 218 -23.44 3.67 -2.04
C VAL A 218 -24.94 3.85 -2.23
N SER A 219 -25.69 3.46 -1.22
CA SER A 219 -27.13 3.21 -1.25
C SER A 219 -27.98 4.44 -1.54
N LYS A 220 -27.58 5.63 -1.08
CA LYS A 220 -28.30 6.88 -1.35
C LYS A 220 -28.36 7.27 -2.83
N TYR A 221 -27.47 6.72 -3.67
CA TYR A 221 -27.46 6.94 -5.11
C TYR A 221 -28.17 5.83 -5.90
N ILE A 222 -28.74 4.83 -5.22
CA ILE A 222 -29.29 3.63 -5.84
C ILE A 222 -30.74 3.47 -5.40
N PRO A 223 -31.73 3.92 -6.20
CA PRO A 223 -33.14 3.94 -5.82
C PRO A 223 -33.79 2.56 -5.78
N ASP A 224 -33.25 1.58 -6.51
CA ASP A 224 -33.80 0.23 -6.62
C ASP A 224 -32.76 -0.77 -7.18
N LEU A 225 -33.16 -2.05 -7.26
CA LEU A 225 -32.33 -3.15 -7.71
C LEU A 225 -31.99 -3.09 -9.21
N ASP A 226 -32.89 -2.54 -10.03
CA ASP A 226 -32.66 -2.44 -11.48
C ASP A 226 -31.58 -1.39 -11.78
N HIS A 227 -31.60 -0.26 -11.06
CA HIS A 227 -30.52 0.74 -11.11
C HIS A 227 -29.19 0.15 -10.67
N TYR A 228 -29.16 -0.60 -9.56
CA TYR A 228 -27.96 -1.30 -9.08
C TYR A 228 -27.33 -2.19 -10.17
N ARG A 229 -28.16 -2.99 -10.84
CA ARG A 229 -27.74 -3.89 -11.93
C ARG A 229 -27.22 -3.10 -13.14
N SER A 230 -27.91 -2.05 -13.54
CA SER A 230 -27.52 -1.21 -14.67
C SER A 230 -26.15 -0.54 -14.42
N VAL A 231 -25.94 0.00 -13.21
CA VAL A 231 -24.67 0.63 -12.86
C VAL A 231 -23.52 -0.39 -12.86
N LYS A 232 -23.75 -1.61 -12.33
CA LYS A 232 -22.74 -2.68 -12.41
C LYS A 232 -22.34 -2.99 -13.84
N GLU A 233 -23.30 -3.11 -14.77
CA GLU A 233 -22.99 -3.39 -16.17
C GLU A 233 -22.23 -2.22 -16.83
N ASN A 234 -22.65 -0.99 -16.58
CA ASN A 234 -21.96 0.19 -17.12
C ASN A 234 -20.52 0.31 -16.59
N MET A 235 -20.27 -0.04 -15.33
CA MET A 235 -18.91 -0.09 -14.77
C MET A 235 -18.09 -1.22 -15.43
N ARG A 236 -18.69 -2.39 -15.61
CA ARG A 236 -18.06 -3.54 -16.28
C ARG A 236 -17.57 -3.17 -17.68
N GLU A 237 -18.36 -2.46 -18.46
CA GLU A 237 -17.94 -1.99 -19.79
C GLU A 237 -16.72 -1.06 -19.76
N GLU A 238 -16.64 -0.16 -18.77
CA GLU A 238 -15.49 0.76 -18.64
C GLU A 238 -14.21 0.02 -18.24
N ILE A 239 -14.33 -1.02 -17.42
CA ILE A 239 -13.21 -1.89 -17.03
C ILE A 239 -12.75 -2.73 -18.22
N LEU A 240 -13.66 -3.26 -19.04
CA LEU A 240 -13.30 -3.96 -20.28
C LEU A 240 -12.58 -3.03 -21.27
N LYS A 241 -12.99 -1.75 -21.36
CA LYS A 241 -12.26 -0.74 -22.17
C LYS A 241 -10.86 -0.46 -21.64
N LEU A 242 -10.63 -0.56 -20.32
CA LEU A 242 -9.30 -0.47 -19.74
C LEU A 242 -8.48 -1.74 -20.05
N ALA A 243 -9.07 -2.92 -19.88
CA ALA A 243 -8.43 -4.20 -20.12
C ALA A 243 -7.85 -4.30 -21.53
N ASN A 244 -8.63 -3.92 -22.55
CA ASN A 244 -8.21 -3.89 -23.96
C ASN A 244 -7.03 -2.95 -24.26
N LYS A 245 -6.69 -2.03 -23.34
CA LYS A 245 -5.51 -1.15 -23.46
C LYS A 245 -4.27 -1.71 -22.76
N ILE A 246 -4.46 -2.69 -21.88
CA ILE A 246 -3.39 -3.24 -21.03
C ILE A 246 -2.90 -4.58 -21.57
N THR A 247 -3.81 -5.43 -22.06
CA THR A 247 -3.50 -6.79 -22.50
C THR A 247 -4.29 -7.18 -23.74
N ASN A 248 -3.75 -8.12 -24.52
CA ASN A 248 -4.44 -8.78 -25.62
C ASN A 248 -5.05 -10.14 -25.21
N ARG A 249 -4.96 -10.50 -23.93
CA ARG A 249 -5.56 -11.71 -23.37
C ARG A 249 -7.08 -11.58 -23.26
N ASP A 250 -7.76 -12.72 -23.20
CA ASP A 250 -9.20 -12.75 -23.00
C ASP A 250 -9.50 -12.38 -21.55
N VAL A 251 -10.27 -11.31 -21.33
CA VAL A 251 -10.58 -10.79 -19.98
C VAL A 251 -12.07 -10.91 -19.69
N GLU A 252 -12.42 -11.67 -18.65
CA GLU A 252 -13.74 -11.71 -18.06
C GLU A 252 -13.77 -10.77 -16.84
N VAL A 253 -14.77 -9.90 -16.77
CA VAL A 253 -14.97 -8.99 -15.64
C VAL A 253 -16.25 -9.36 -14.90
N MET A 254 -16.12 -9.65 -13.61
CA MET A 254 -17.22 -10.00 -12.70
C MET A 254 -17.28 -8.99 -11.56
N ILE A 255 -18.43 -8.37 -11.31
CA ILE A 255 -18.61 -7.40 -10.22
C ILE A 255 -19.61 -7.95 -9.20
N ASN A 256 -19.28 -7.88 -7.91
CA ASN A 256 -20.08 -8.29 -6.77
C ASN A 256 -20.71 -9.67 -6.97
N THR A 257 -19.85 -10.69 -7.07
CA THR A 257 -20.24 -12.09 -7.34
C THR A 257 -21.02 -12.75 -6.21
N ALA A 258 -21.02 -12.15 -5.01
CA ALA A 258 -21.80 -12.61 -3.87
C ALA A 258 -23.26 -12.12 -3.88
N ASP A 259 -23.66 -11.30 -4.87
CA ASP A 259 -25.04 -10.83 -4.98
C ASP A 259 -26.01 -11.97 -5.27
N ASP A 260 -27.15 -11.98 -4.57
CA ASP A 260 -28.29 -12.85 -4.82
C ASP A 260 -29.53 -11.97 -5.05
N TYR A 261 -29.90 -11.82 -6.32
CA TYR A 261 -31.00 -10.98 -6.74
C TYR A 261 -32.38 -11.54 -6.38
N GLU A 262 -32.51 -12.87 -6.25
CA GLU A 262 -33.78 -13.49 -5.86
C GLU A 262 -34.09 -13.20 -4.39
N ARG A 263 -33.05 -13.19 -3.55
CA ARG A 263 -33.15 -12.83 -2.13
C ARG A 263 -33.05 -11.33 -1.86
N GLY A 264 -32.76 -10.52 -2.89
CA GLY A 264 -32.50 -9.08 -2.74
C GLY A 264 -31.23 -8.77 -1.93
N SER A 265 -30.31 -9.72 -1.82
CA SER A 265 -29.04 -9.56 -1.11
C SER A 265 -27.99 -9.01 -2.07
N VAL A 266 -27.70 -7.72 -1.96
CA VAL A 266 -26.73 -7.02 -2.81
C VAL A 266 -25.75 -6.22 -1.97
N TYR A 267 -24.55 -5.96 -2.51
CA TYR A 267 -23.50 -5.24 -1.80
C TYR A 267 -23.74 -3.72 -1.70
N LEU A 268 -24.74 -3.34 -0.90
CA LEU A 268 -25.06 -1.94 -0.58
C LEU A 268 -24.37 -1.47 0.70
N THR A 269 -23.99 -0.20 0.71
CA THR A 269 -23.36 0.51 1.84
C THR A 269 -23.94 1.91 1.96
N VAL A 270 -23.99 2.46 3.17
CA VAL A 270 -24.37 3.85 3.45
C VAL A 270 -23.22 4.80 3.09
N ILE A 271 -21.99 4.45 3.46
CA ILE A 271 -20.81 5.33 3.41
C ILE A 271 -19.75 4.89 2.38
N GLY A 272 -19.93 3.75 1.71
CA GLY A 272 -19.02 3.29 0.65
C GLY A 272 -17.84 2.43 1.12
N THR A 273 -17.90 1.86 2.32
CA THR A 273 -16.92 0.91 2.86
C THR A 273 -17.59 -0.20 3.65
N SER A 274 -17.09 -1.45 3.56
CA SER A 274 -17.61 -2.55 4.39
C SER A 274 -17.30 -2.42 5.87
N ALA A 275 -16.40 -1.51 6.26
CA ALA A 275 -16.16 -1.19 7.66
C ALA A 275 -17.46 -0.78 8.38
N GLU A 276 -18.47 -0.26 7.67
CA GLU A 276 -19.77 0.08 8.27
C GLU A 276 -20.60 -1.14 8.72
N MET A 277 -20.30 -2.34 8.22
CA MET A 277 -21.14 -3.53 8.36
C MET A 277 -20.45 -4.72 9.04
N GLY A 278 -19.37 -4.45 9.78
CA GLY A 278 -18.71 -5.44 10.64
C GLY A 278 -17.42 -6.03 10.08
N ASP A 279 -16.93 -5.55 8.93
CA ASP A 279 -15.59 -5.92 8.46
C ASP A 279 -14.52 -5.11 9.19
N ASP A 280 -13.55 -5.82 9.75
CA ASP A 280 -12.40 -5.26 10.47
C ASP A 280 -11.20 -5.04 9.52
N GLY A 281 -10.25 -4.21 9.94
CA GLY A 281 -9.04 -3.95 9.18
C GLY A 281 -7.83 -3.61 10.03
N SER A 282 -6.64 -4.05 9.61
CA SER A 282 -5.39 -3.75 10.33
C SER A 282 -4.20 -3.47 9.41
N VAL A 283 -3.24 -2.70 9.94
CA VAL A 283 -2.01 -2.33 9.23
C VAL A 283 -1.25 -3.56 8.75
N GLY A 284 -0.74 -3.53 7.52
CA GLY A 284 0.10 -4.58 6.95
C GLY A 284 -0.66 -5.81 6.47
N ARG A 285 -1.99 -5.83 6.55
CA ARG A 285 -2.86 -6.89 6.03
C ARG A 285 -3.33 -6.64 4.59
N GLY A 286 -2.97 -5.48 4.06
CA GLY A 286 -3.26 -5.04 2.70
C GLY A 286 -2.11 -5.29 1.72
N ASN A 287 -2.04 -4.39 0.76
CA ASN A 287 -1.09 -4.42 -0.34
C ASN A 287 0.37 -4.23 0.12
N ARG A 288 1.33 -4.54 -0.76
CA ARG A 288 2.75 -4.17 -0.58
C ARG A 288 3.01 -2.76 -1.14
N VAL A 289 4.22 -2.22 -1.00
CA VAL A 289 4.58 -0.85 -1.45
C VAL A 289 4.42 -0.61 -2.95
N ASN A 290 4.29 -1.67 -3.77
CA ASN A 290 3.99 -1.57 -5.20
C ASN A 290 2.47 -1.45 -5.48
N GLY A 291 1.64 -1.51 -4.45
CA GLY A 291 0.18 -1.44 -4.56
C GLY A 291 -0.52 -2.78 -4.74
N LEU A 292 0.17 -3.91 -4.65
CA LEU A 292 -0.39 -5.23 -4.96
C LEU A 292 -0.05 -6.30 -3.92
N ILE A 293 -0.82 -7.38 -3.95
CA ILE A 293 -0.52 -8.67 -3.32
C ILE A 293 -0.30 -9.66 -4.47
N THR A 294 0.90 -10.22 -4.58
CA THR A 294 1.32 -11.01 -5.76
C THR A 294 1.89 -12.35 -5.35
N THR A 295 1.07 -13.41 -5.43
CA THR A 295 1.48 -14.76 -4.96
C THR A 295 2.59 -15.37 -5.82
N ASN A 296 2.72 -14.93 -7.07
CA ASN A 296 3.72 -15.40 -8.02
C ASN A 296 5.06 -14.65 -7.92
N ARG A 297 5.16 -13.69 -6.99
CA ARG A 297 6.36 -12.87 -6.76
C ARG A 297 6.88 -13.07 -5.34
N PHE A 298 8.05 -12.51 -5.06
CA PHE A 298 8.57 -12.41 -3.70
C PHE A 298 7.99 -11.16 -3.03
N MET A 299 7.62 -11.27 -1.76
CA MET A 299 7.08 -10.17 -0.97
C MET A 299 7.79 -10.07 0.38
N SER A 300 7.83 -8.87 0.94
CA SER A 300 8.14 -8.66 2.36
C SER A 300 6.86 -8.64 3.19
N MET A 301 6.91 -9.27 4.36
CA MET A 301 5.84 -9.21 5.35
C MET A 301 5.88 -7.91 6.18
N GLU A 302 6.94 -7.11 6.05
CA GLU A 302 7.04 -5.80 6.70
C GLU A 302 5.96 -4.86 6.18
N ALA A 303 5.08 -4.42 7.07
CA ALA A 303 4.16 -3.32 6.79
C ALA A 303 4.96 -2.02 6.62
N ALA A 304 4.78 -1.28 5.53
CA ALA A 304 5.49 -0.01 5.33
C ALA A 304 4.78 1.19 5.97
N ALA A 305 3.45 1.12 6.07
CA ALA A 305 2.63 2.22 6.56
C ALA A 305 2.87 2.49 8.05
N GLY A 306 2.93 3.78 8.44
CA GLY A 306 3.11 4.21 9.85
C GLY A 306 4.51 4.05 10.44
N LYS A 307 5.41 3.30 9.81
CA LYS A 307 6.81 3.19 10.26
C LYS A 307 7.59 4.48 10.02
N ASN A 308 8.57 4.74 10.90
CA ASN A 308 9.43 5.91 10.84
C ASN A 308 10.18 6.01 9.48
N PRO A 309 10.13 7.15 8.78
CA PRO A 309 10.83 7.30 7.51
C PRO A 309 12.34 7.59 7.65
N ILE A 310 12.91 7.70 8.85
CA ILE A 310 14.34 8.03 9.02
C ILE A 310 15.19 6.77 9.05
N ASN A 311 14.80 5.77 9.85
CA ASN A 311 15.66 4.61 10.09
C ASN A 311 14.93 3.27 10.12
N HIS A 312 13.62 3.25 9.85
CA HIS A 312 12.90 1.98 9.78
C HIS A 312 13.10 1.29 8.44
N VAL A 313 14.00 0.31 8.44
CA VAL A 313 14.38 -0.44 7.22
C VAL A 313 13.24 -1.25 6.62
N GLY A 314 12.32 -1.80 7.43
CA GLY A 314 11.07 -2.39 6.91
C GLY A 314 10.27 -1.47 5.98
N LYS A 315 10.30 -0.14 6.17
CA LYS A 315 9.70 0.82 5.23
C LYS A 315 10.68 1.19 4.13
N LEU A 316 11.86 1.67 4.51
CA LEU A 316 12.84 2.24 3.59
C LEU A 316 13.35 1.23 2.57
N TYR A 317 13.63 0.00 2.97
CA TYR A 317 14.13 -1.02 2.06
C TYR A 317 13.06 -1.53 1.12
N ASN A 318 11.79 -1.54 1.51
CA ASN A 318 10.71 -1.87 0.58
C ASN A 318 10.63 -0.82 -0.54
N HIS A 319 10.58 0.47 -0.21
CA HIS A 319 10.61 1.53 -1.21
C HIS A 319 11.90 1.54 -2.05
N LEU A 320 13.06 1.45 -1.40
CA LEU A 320 14.35 1.45 -2.10
C LEU A 320 14.46 0.26 -3.06
N SER A 321 14.02 -0.92 -2.64
CA SER A 321 14.02 -2.10 -3.51
C SER A 321 13.11 -1.92 -4.73
N LEU A 322 12.00 -1.19 -4.59
CA LEU A 322 11.09 -0.89 -5.69
C LEU A 322 11.72 0.08 -6.69
N GLU A 323 12.32 1.16 -6.22
CA GLU A 323 12.98 2.16 -7.08
C GLU A 323 14.18 1.56 -7.81
N ILE A 324 15.01 0.77 -7.11
CA ILE A 324 16.11 0.01 -7.76
C ILE A 324 15.56 -0.90 -8.85
N ALA A 325 14.49 -1.67 -8.57
CA ALA A 325 13.94 -2.61 -9.54
C ALA A 325 13.43 -1.88 -10.79
N LYS A 326 12.68 -0.78 -10.61
CA LYS A 326 12.18 0.05 -11.72
C LYS A 326 13.32 0.61 -12.57
N ASP A 327 14.34 1.17 -11.93
CA ASP A 327 15.48 1.76 -12.65
C ASP A 327 16.25 0.72 -13.44
N ILE A 328 16.50 -0.47 -12.88
CA ILE A 328 17.14 -1.56 -13.61
C ILE A 328 16.27 -1.99 -14.80
N ALA A 329 14.97 -2.21 -14.59
CA ALA A 329 14.06 -2.63 -15.65
C ALA A 329 13.94 -1.58 -16.77
N ALA A 330 14.07 -0.29 -16.46
CA ALA A 330 14.01 0.79 -17.44
C ALA A 330 15.27 0.88 -18.32
N VAL A 331 16.42 0.40 -17.84
CA VAL A 331 17.72 0.64 -18.51
C VAL A 331 18.44 -0.62 -18.96
N ALA A 332 18.01 -1.81 -18.56
CA ALA A 332 18.64 -3.08 -18.90
C ALA A 332 17.86 -3.81 -20.00
N GLU A 333 18.22 -3.56 -21.25
CA GLU A 333 17.51 -4.02 -22.48
C GLU A 333 17.30 -5.55 -22.58
N ASP A 334 18.13 -6.35 -21.91
CA ASP A 334 18.05 -7.82 -21.92
C ASP A 334 17.49 -8.44 -20.63
N VAL A 335 16.84 -7.65 -19.78
CA VAL A 335 16.25 -8.13 -18.53
C VAL A 335 14.74 -8.25 -18.67
N ARG A 336 14.22 -9.45 -18.40
CA ARG A 336 12.78 -9.75 -18.37
C ARG A 336 12.16 -9.35 -17.05
N GLU A 337 12.82 -9.70 -15.96
CA GLU A 337 12.35 -9.44 -14.60
C GLU A 337 13.54 -9.16 -13.67
N VAL A 338 13.32 -8.22 -12.75
CA VAL A 338 14.26 -7.82 -11.70
C VAL A 338 13.60 -8.07 -10.36
N TYR A 339 14.32 -8.69 -9.43
CA TYR A 339 13.88 -8.85 -8.05
C TYR A 339 14.98 -8.36 -7.13
N VAL A 340 14.64 -7.44 -6.23
CA VAL A 340 15.59 -6.80 -5.31
C VAL A 340 15.23 -7.19 -3.88
N LYS A 341 16.20 -7.71 -3.14
CA LYS A 341 16.08 -8.07 -1.73
C LYS A 341 17.16 -7.34 -0.95
N LEU A 342 16.74 -6.52 0.02
CA LEU A 342 17.66 -5.80 0.90
C LEU A 342 17.44 -6.28 2.32
N LEU A 343 18.49 -6.75 2.98
CA LEU A 343 18.48 -7.20 4.37
C LEU A 343 19.32 -6.25 5.22
N SER A 344 18.73 -5.73 6.28
CA SER A 344 19.42 -4.89 7.26
C SER A 344 20.01 -5.74 8.40
N GLN A 345 20.82 -5.11 9.25
CA GLN A 345 21.16 -5.63 10.57
C GLN A 345 20.97 -4.48 11.57
N ILE A 346 20.24 -4.72 12.66
CA ILE A 346 19.97 -3.69 13.67
C ILE A 346 21.27 -3.02 14.14
N GLY A 347 21.27 -1.68 14.19
CA GLY A 347 22.44 -0.89 14.58
C GLY A 347 23.50 -0.69 13.48
N ALA A 348 23.33 -1.26 12.28
CA ALA A 348 24.18 -0.97 11.13
C ALA A 348 23.65 0.25 10.34
N PRO A 349 24.50 1.03 9.64
CA PRO A 349 24.04 2.11 8.76
C PRO A 349 23.07 1.62 7.69
N ILE A 350 21.97 2.34 7.48
CA ILE A 350 20.93 1.93 6.51
C ILE A 350 21.43 1.91 5.06
N ASP A 351 22.49 2.65 4.73
CA ASP A 351 23.15 2.62 3.41
C ASP A 351 24.06 1.39 3.21
N ARG A 352 24.24 0.55 4.24
CA ARG A 352 25.12 -0.63 4.24
C ARG A 352 24.36 -1.88 4.65
N PRO A 353 23.44 -2.37 3.80
CA PRO A 353 22.68 -3.58 4.09
C PRO A 353 23.63 -4.77 4.32
N LYS A 354 23.20 -5.67 5.21
CA LYS A 354 23.87 -6.95 5.43
C LYS A 354 23.93 -7.76 4.14
N ALA A 355 22.88 -7.69 3.32
CA ALA A 355 22.86 -8.20 1.96
C ALA A 355 22.00 -7.31 1.05
N ALA A 356 22.50 -6.97 -0.14
CA ALA A 356 21.73 -6.39 -1.23
C ALA A 356 21.78 -7.34 -2.42
N ASN A 357 20.74 -8.14 -2.61
CA ASN A 357 20.65 -9.16 -3.65
C ASN A 357 19.73 -8.67 -4.77
N VAL A 358 20.24 -8.71 -6.00
CA VAL A 358 19.47 -8.45 -7.22
C VAL A 358 19.47 -9.72 -8.06
N GLN A 359 18.29 -10.27 -8.30
CA GLN A 359 18.09 -11.44 -9.15
C GLN A 359 17.54 -10.97 -10.50
N LEU A 360 18.25 -11.32 -11.56
CA LEU A 360 17.88 -10.97 -12.94
C LEU A 360 17.41 -12.22 -13.67
N LEU A 361 16.22 -12.14 -14.24
CA LEU A 361 15.78 -13.09 -15.26
C LEU A 361 16.11 -12.50 -16.63
N MET A 362 17.08 -13.09 -17.32
CA MET A 362 17.62 -12.56 -18.57
C MET A 362 16.89 -13.11 -19.80
N ASN A 363 16.85 -12.34 -20.89
CA ASN A 363 16.47 -12.84 -22.22
C ASN A 363 17.56 -13.77 -22.80
N SER A 364 18.83 -13.43 -22.57
CA SER A 364 19.99 -14.22 -22.96
C SER A 364 21.09 -14.11 -21.88
N SER A 365 21.71 -15.24 -21.54
CA SER A 365 22.82 -15.28 -20.57
C SER A 365 24.07 -14.54 -21.07
N ASP A 366 24.22 -14.32 -22.38
CA ASP A 366 25.43 -13.73 -22.98
C ASP A 366 25.68 -12.28 -22.54
N SER A 367 24.62 -11.52 -22.27
CA SER A 367 24.72 -10.12 -21.86
C SER A 367 24.81 -9.92 -20.34
N PHE A 368 24.71 -11.00 -19.55
CA PHE A 368 24.66 -10.93 -18.09
C PHE A 368 25.87 -10.18 -17.50
N LYS A 369 27.09 -10.43 -18.01
CA LYS A 369 28.30 -9.77 -17.48
C LYS A 369 28.26 -8.24 -17.62
N LYS A 370 27.73 -7.72 -18.74
CA LYS A 370 27.59 -6.28 -18.99
C LYS A 370 26.46 -5.68 -18.14
N VAL A 371 25.31 -6.36 -18.11
CA VAL A 371 24.15 -5.92 -17.32
C VAL A 371 24.46 -5.92 -15.83
N LYS A 372 25.20 -6.92 -15.34
CA LYS A 372 25.63 -7.02 -13.94
C LYS A 372 26.34 -5.77 -13.43
N GLN A 373 27.36 -5.29 -14.15
CA GLN A 373 28.12 -4.10 -13.74
C GLN A 373 27.25 -2.83 -13.68
N LYS A 374 26.30 -2.71 -14.62
CA LYS A 374 25.33 -1.62 -14.64
C LYS A 374 24.39 -1.69 -13.43
N CYS A 375 23.87 -2.88 -13.11
CA CYS A 375 23.00 -3.10 -11.96
C CYS A 375 23.72 -2.83 -10.63
N GLU A 376 24.97 -3.29 -10.48
CA GLU A 376 25.78 -3.01 -9.29
C GLU A 376 25.94 -1.50 -9.07
N SER A 377 26.15 -0.73 -10.14
CA SER A 377 26.26 0.72 -10.09
C SER A 377 24.94 1.40 -9.68
N ILE A 378 23.81 0.96 -10.24
CA ILE A 378 22.47 1.50 -9.90
C ILE A 378 22.17 1.25 -8.42
N VAL A 379 22.38 0.03 -7.94
CA VAL A 379 22.16 -0.33 -6.52
C VAL A 379 23.04 0.49 -5.59
N ASP A 380 24.30 0.71 -5.94
CA ASP A 380 25.23 1.49 -5.11
C ASP A 380 24.83 2.97 -5.01
N ILE A 381 24.37 3.57 -6.13
CA ILE A 381 23.84 4.94 -6.16
C ILE A 381 22.62 5.05 -5.26
N HIS A 382 21.61 4.19 -5.46
CA HIS A 382 20.39 4.17 -4.65
C HIS A 382 20.69 4.02 -3.15
N LEU A 383 21.59 3.11 -2.78
CA LEU A 383 22.00 2.94 -1.38
C LEU A 383 22.72 4.18 -0.83
N SER A 384 23.56 4.84 -1.63
CA SER A 384 24.24 6.07 -1.21
C SER A 384 23.29 7.26 -1.02
N GLU A 385 22.14 7.23 -1.69
CA GLU A 385 21.13 8.29 -1.67
C GLU A 385 19.86 7.87 -0.92
N ILE A 386 19.92 6.83 -0.07
CA ILE A 386 18.75 6.27 0.62
C ILE A 386 17.95 7.30 1.42
N THR A 387 18.58 8.38 1.90
CA THR A 387 17.90 9.48 2.59
C THR A 387 16.91 10.24 1.71
N LYS A 388 17.06 10.20 0.38
CA LYS A 388 16.04 10.73 -0.55
C LYS A 388 14.71 9.99 -0.42
N ILE A 389 14.74 8.67 -0.16
CA ILE A 389 13.51 7.90 0.12
C ILE A 389 12.80 8.44 1.36
N SER A 390 13.55 8.81 2.41
CA SER A 390 12.99 9.43 3.61
C SER A 390 12.26 10.73 3.29
N GLU A 391 12.88 11.62 2.50
CA GLU A 391 12.29 12.90 2.07
C GLU A 391 11.01 12.68 1.25
N MET A 392 11.07 11.79 0.26
CA MET A 392 9.92 11.46 -0.60
C MET A 392 8.74 10.90 0.22
N VAL A 393 9.00 10.03 1.21
CA VAL A 393 7.96 9.50 2.10
C VAL A 393 7.36 10.61 2.97
N ILE A 394 8.17 11.49 3.56
CA ILE A 394 7.68 12.60 4.39
C ILE A 394 6.79 13.53 3.56
N ASN A 395 7.21 13.86 2.34
CA ASN A 395 6.47 14.69 1.38
C ASN A 395 5.24 14.00 0.81
N GLY A 396 5.16 12.66 0.88
CA GLY A 396 4.05 11.87 0.35
C GLY A 396 4.11 11.60 -1.14
N GLU A 397 5.32 11.60 -1.68
CA GLU A 397 5.61 11.32 -3.08
C GLU A 397 5.63 9.81 -3.35
N LEU A 398 5.79 8.99 -2.30
CA LEU A 398 5.77 7.53 -2.37
C LEU A 398 4.52 6.94 -1.70
N GLN A 399 3.82 6.04 -2.40
CA GLN A 399 2.71 5.26 -1.87
C GLN A 399 3.24 4.08 -1.03
N THR A 400 2.65 3.84 0.15
CA THR A 400 3.08 2.79 1.07
C THR A 400 2.31 1.48 0.95
N PHE A 401 1.24 1.44 0.13
CA PHE A 401 0.34 0.31 -0.14
C PHE A 401 -0.49 0.58 -1.41
#